data_AF-A0A0X1TJ99-F1
#
_entry.id   AF-A0A0X1TJ99-F1
#
_cell.length_a   1.000
_cell.length_b   1.000
_cell.length_c   1.000
_cell.angle_alpha   90.00
_cell.angle_beta   90.00
_cell.angle_gamma   90.00
#
_symmetry.space_group_name_H-M   'P 1'
#
loop_
_entity.id
_entity.type
_entity.pdbx_description
1 polymer ?
#
loop_
_entity_poly.entity_id
_entity_poly.type
_entity_poly.pdbx_seq_one_letter_code
_entity_poly.pdbx_strand_id
1 'polypeptide(L)'
;MPEVDYRVYKGVKTQLSNAWREGVLVDEKGWLWVKKSKLHSILRTSPQKANYLTMALNEEDKRYFHGELYIRGYIVLGLIRKEQEEYGVGKKGINLLASEQFYNAIDRCETVRAIRLEYDSQKVDARKSLKPKRRRKYKIKFDELTGAPLKRNAEFSHIRSYSMYKHLSDNIDNGLLVNKEIHQLITERGINDENQLLALCQEQGWKTDWYETYITKFPF
;
A
#
# COMPACT_ATOMS: atom_id res chain seq x y z
N MET A 1 20.09 -8.72 -14.33
CA MET A 1 18.97 -9.43 -15.00
C MET A 1 19.10 -10.90 -14.64
N PRO A 2 18.02 -11.59 -14.21
CA PRO A 2 18.10 -12.96 -13.71
C PRO A 2 18.44 -13.96 -14.81
N GLU A 3 19.00 -15.09 -14.42
CA GLU A 3 19.12 -16.26 -15.30
C GLU A 3 17.73 -16.90 -15.46
N VAL A 4 17.13 -16.67 -16.64
CA VAL A 4 15.79 -17.17 -16.99
C VAL A 4 15.88 -18.55 -17.62
N ASP A 5 14.89 -19.41 -17.31
CA ASP A 5 14.72 -20.79 -17.80
C ASP A 5 15.23 -21.00 -19.24
N TYR A 6 16.17 -21.94 -19.40
CA TYR A 6 16.82 -22.25 -20.67
C TYR A 6 15.86 -22.73 -21.76
N ARG A 7 14.66 -23.18 -21.37
CA ARG A 7 13.60 -23.64 -22.29
C ARG A 7 12.90 -22.49 -23.02
N VAL A 8 13.10 -21.24 -22.58
CA VAL A 8 12.58 -20.05 -23.25
C VAL A 8 13.39 -19.77 -24.51
N TYR A 9 12.71 -19.64 -25.66
CA TYR A 9 13.36 -19.25 -26.90
C TYR A 9 14.09 -17.89 -26.75
N LYS A 10 15.34 -17.82 -27.25
CA LYS A 10 16.23 -16.65 -27.07
C LYS A 10 15.56 -15.32 -27.46
N GLY A 11 14.84 -15.27 -28.58
CA GLY A 11 14.12 -14.06 -29.00
C GLY A 11 13.01 -13.64 -28.04
N VAL A 12 12.31 -14.61 -27.43
CA VAL A 12 11.29 -14.33 -26.42
C VAL A 12 11.93 -13.85 -25.12
N LYS A 13 13.05 -14.45 -24.71
CA LYS A 13 13.83 -13.99 -23.55
C LYS A 13 14.26 -12.53 -23.72
N THR A 14 14.73 -12.14 -24.91
CA THR A 14 15.07 -10.75 -25.23
C THR A 14 13.85 -9.83 -25.17
N GLN A 15 12.72 -10.23 -25.77
CA GLN A 15 11.49 -9.43 -25.72
C GLN A 15 10.99 -9.20 -24.29
N LEU A 16 10.95 -10.25 -23.47
CA LEU A 16 10.55 -10.17 -22.07
C LEU A 16 11.51 -9.29 -21.27
N SER A 17 12.82 -9.49 -21.44
CA SER A 17 13.85 -8.67 -20.79
C SER A 17 13.67 -7.19 -21.11
N ASN A 18 13.47 -6.84 -22.39
CA ASN A 18 13.22 -5.45 -22.80
C ASN A 18 11.90 -4.92 -22.23
N ALA A 19 10.83 -5.72 -22.25
CA ALA A 19 9.53 -5.33 -21.71
C ALA A 19 9.60 -5.01 -20.21
N TRP A 20 10.32 -5.80 -19.43
CA TRP A 20 10.52 -5.57 -18.00
C TRP A 20 11.48 -4.40 -17.74
N ARG A 21 12.60 -4.30 -18.49
CA ARG A 21 13.60 -3.23 -18.33
C ARG A 21 13.04 -1.85 -18.63
N GLU A 22 12.24 -1.73 -19.69
CA GLU A 22 11.69 -0.45 -20.17
C GLU A 22 10.28 -0.19 -19.63
N GLY A 23 9.63 -1.22 -19.09
CA GLY A 23 8.25 -1.17 -18.63
C GLY A 23 8.08 -1.05 -17.13
N VAL A 24 9.15 -1.14 -16.33
CA VAL A 24 9.03 -1.04 -14.87
C VAL A 24 9.55 0.29 -14.36
N LEU A 25 8.78 0.86 -13.45
CA LEU A 25 9.16 1.96 -12.58
C LEU A 25 9.03 1.50 -11.12
N VAL A 26 9.92 2.00 -10.26
CA VAL A 26 9.84 1.82 -8.81
C VAL A 26 9.60 3.21 -8.21
N ASP A 27 8.53 3.36 -7.44
CA ASP A 27 8.20 4.65 -6.81
C ASP A 27 9.00 4.88 -5.52
N GLU A 28 8.81 6.04 -4.89
CA GLU A 28 9.46 6.42 -3.64
C GLU A 28 9.15 5.50 -2.46
N LYS A 29 8.09 4.68 -2.56
CA LYS A 29 7.69 3.69 -1.54
C LYS A 29 8.32 2.32 -1.80
N GLY A 30 9.10 2.20 -2.88
CA GLY A 30 9.65 0.93 -3.35
C GLY A 30 8.58 0.03 -3.96
N TRP A 31 7.46 0.59 -4.39
CA TRP A 31 6.44 -0.17 -5.08
C TRP A 31 6.71 -0.23 -6.58
N LEU A 32 6.49 -1.41 -7.16
CA LEU A 32 6.67 -1.63 -8.59
C LEU A 32 5.43 -1.17 -9.34
N TRP A 33 5.66 -0.55 -10.49
CA TRP A 33 4.67 -0.08 -11.43
C TRP A 33 5.04 -0.56 -12.82
N VAL A 34 4.11 -1.17 -13.54
CA VAL A 34 4.31 -1.75 -14.87
C VAL A 34 3.55 -0.95 -15.91
N LYS A 35 4.26 -0.47 -16.93
CA LYS A 35 3.71 0.33 -18.02
C LYS A 35 2.69 -0.49 -18.80
N LYS A 36 1.48 0.05 -18.94
CA LYS A 36 0.36 -0.60 -19.64
C LYS A 36 0.73 -1.00 -21.07
N SER A 37 1.53 -0.20 -21.77
CA SER A 37 1.96 -0.50 -23.14
C SER A 37 2.85 -1.75 -23.25
N LYS A 38 3.52 -2.17 -22.18
CA LYS A 38 4.35 -3.39 -22.14
C LYS A 38 3.58 -4.62 -21.64
N LEU A 39 2.37 -4.46 -21.12
CA LEU A 39 1.59 -5.53 -20.47
C LEU A 39 1.33 -6.72 -21.40
N HIS A 40 0.99 -6.48 -22.67
CA HIS A 40 0.76 -7.54 -23.66
C HIS A 40 1.99 -8.45 -23.85
N SER A 41 3.19 -7.85 -23.83
CA SER A 41 4.46 -8.56 -23.95
C SER A 41 4.79 -9.34 -22.68
N ILE A 42 4.45 -8.80 -21.50
CA ILE A 42 4.67 -9.43 -20.19
C ILE A 42 3.74 -10.63 -19.99
N LEU A 43 2.46 -10.50 -20.36
CA LEU A 43 1.44 -11.54 -20.24
C LEU A 43 1.41 -12.52 -21.42
N ARG A 44 2.27 -12.32 -22.43
CA ARG A 44 2.30 -13.11 -23.67
C ARG A 44 0.93 -13.24 -24.31
N THR A 45 0.26 -12.11 -24.48
CA THR A 45 -1.10 -12.03 -25.03
C THR A 45 -1.23 -10.92 -26.06
N SER A 46 -2.41 -10.79 -26.67
CA SER A 46 -2.68 -9.73 -27.64
C SER A 46 -2.83 -8.37 -26.94
N PRO A 47 -2.51 -7.26 -27.64
CA PRO A 47 -2.77 -5.91 -27.13
C PRO A 47 -4.23 -5.69 -26.71
N GLN A 48 -5.18 -6.29 -27.43
CA GLN A 48 -6.61 -6.19 -27.13
C GLN A 48 -6.96 -6.85 -25.80
N LYS A 49 -6.45 -8.07 -25.54
CA LYS A 49 -6.66 -8.74 -24.24
C LYS A 49 -6.03 -7.95 -23.10
N ALA A 50 -4.81 -7.44 -23.30
CA ALA A 50 -4.12 -6.61 -22.31
C ALA A 50 -4.89 -5.32 -21.98
N ASN A 51 -5.49 -4.68 -22.99
CA ASN A 51 -6.36 -3.51 -22.81
C ASN A 51 -7.60 -3.87 -21.97
N TYR A 52 -8.29 -4.95 -22.33
CA TYR A 52 -9.47 -5.42 -21.61
C TYR A 52 -9.16 -5.69 -20.13
N LEU A 53 -8.06 -6.41 -19.85
CA LEU A 53 -7.60 -6.67 -18.48
C LEU A 53 -7.34 -5.38 -17.71
N THR A 54 -6.74 -4.38 -18.35
CA THR A 54 -6.44 -3.08 -17.70
C THR A 54 -7.71 -2.31 -17.35
N MET A 55 -8.73 -2.34 -18.22
CA MET A 55 -10.00 -1.64 -17.99
C MET A 55 -10.77 -2.22 -16.80
N ALA A 56 -10.63 -3.53 -16.55
CA ALA A 56 -11.27 -4.21 -15.44
C ALA A 56 -10.62 -3.99 -14.07
N LEU A 57 -9.47 -3.32 -14.00
CA LEU A 57 -8.77 -3.04 -12.74
C LEU A 57 -9.39 -1.87 -11.99
N ASN A 58 -9.25 -1.86 -10.67
CA ASN A 58 -9.61 -0.73 -9.83
C ASN A 58 -8.73 0.50 -10.15
N GLU A 59 -9.26 1.71 -9.96
CA GLU A 59 -8.50 2.96 -10.17
C GLU A 59 -7.32 3.10 -9.19
N GLU A 60 -7.43 2.56 -7.98
CA GLU A 60 -6.32 2.54 -7.00
C GLU A 60 -5.08 1.76 -7.49
N ASP A 61 -5.29 0.80 -8.39
CA ASP A 61 -4.25 -0.03 -8.97
C ASP A 61 -3.60 0.60 -10.23
N LYS A 62 -4.09 1.77 -10.63
CA LYS A 62 -3.69 2.50 -11.82
C LYS A 62 -3.08 3.84 -11.45
N ARG A 63 -2.03 4.25 -12.15
CA ARG A 63 -1.42 5.57 -11.96
C ARG A 63 -0.74 6.06 -13.23
N TYR A 64 -0.83 7.37 -13.47
CA TYR A 64 -0.08 8.00 -14.56
C TYR A 64 1.28 8.50 -14.07
N PHE A 65 2.34 8.12 -14.78
CA PHE A 65 3.68 8.69 -14.62
C PHE A 65 4.09 9.28 -15.97
N HIS A 66 4.42 10.56 -16.01
CA HIS A 66 4.83 11.26 -17.23
C HIS A 66 3.85 11.06 -18.42
N GLY A 67 2.54 11.13 -18.16
CA GLY A 67 1.50 10.96 -19.17
C GLY A 67 1.22 9.52 -19.60
N GLU A 68 1.92 8.54 -19.03
CA GLU A 68 1.79 7.12 -19.37
C GLU A 68 1.11 6.35 -18.24
N LEU A 69 0.20 5.45 -18.59
CA LEU A 69 -0.52 4.63 -17.62
C LEU A 69 0.33 3.44 -17.14
N TYR A 70 0.43 3.30 -15.82
CA TYR A 70 1.07 2.18 -15.14
C TYR A 70 0.09 1.45 -14.23
N ILE A 71 0.37 0.17 -14.01
CA ILE A 71 -0.41 -0.75 -13.19
C ILE A 71 0.47 -1.24 -12.04
N ARG A 72 -0.11 -1.42 -10.85
CA ARG A 72 0.58 -2.01 -9.69
C ARG A 72 1.26 -3.33 -10.04
N GLY A 73 2.52 -3.47 -9.64
CA GLY A 73 3.32 -4.66 -9.92
C GLY A 73 2.72 -5.95 -9.38
N TYR A 74 2.16 -5.94 -8.17
CA TYR A 74 1.53 -7.12 -7.57
C TYR A 74 0.28 -7.58 -8.35
N ILE A 75 -0.47 -6.64 -8.94
CA ILE A 75 -1.61 -6.93 -9.81
C ILE A 75 -1.12 -7.63 -11.08
N VAL A 76 -0.04 -7.13 -11.69
CA VAL A 76 0.55 -7.78 -12.87
C VAL A 76 1.08 -9.18 -12.54
N LEU A 77 1.69 -9.38 -11.36
CA LEU A 77 2.06 -10.72 -10.90
C LEU A 77 0.83 -11.63 -10.75
N GLY A 78 -0.26 -11.12 -10.18
CA GLY A 78 -1.54 -11.83 -10.08
C GLY A 78 -2.08 -12.23 -11.45
N LEU A 79 -2.03 -11.32 -12.44
CA LEU A 79 -2.42 -11.61 -13.82
C LEU A 79 -1.52 -12.67 -14.47
N ILE A 80 -0.21 -12.64 -14.24
CA ILE A 80 0.72 -13.69 -14.72
C ILE A 80 0.33 -15.04 -14.15
N ARG A 81 0.09 -15.13 -12.83
CA ARG A 81 -0.28 -16.38 -12.16
C ARG A 81 -1.62 -16.91 -12.62
N LYS A 82 -2.63 -16.03 -12.74
CA LYS A 82 -3.92 -16.40 -13.33
C LYS A 82 -3.76 -16.99 -14.73
N GLU A 83 -2.97 -16.36 -15.60
CA GLU A 83 -2.72 -16.89 -16.95
C GLU A 83 -1.93 -18.20 -16.94
N GLN A 84 -1.07 -18.44 -15.95
CA GLN A 84 -0.39 -19.73 -15.75
C GLN A 84 -1.38 -20.82 -15.32
N GLU A 85 -2.31 -20.53 -14.40
CA GLU A 85 -3.32 -21.48 -13.96
C GLU A 85 -4.29 -21.85 -15.08
N GLU A 86 -4.79 -20.85 -15.81
CA GLU A 86 -5.79 -21.05 -16.87
C GLU A 86 -5.17 -21.60 -18.18
N TYR A 87 -3.93 -21.21 -18.51
CA TYR A 87 -3.34 -21.44 -19.83
C TYR A 87 -1.84 -21.82 -19.80
N GLY A 88 -1.29 -22.21 -18.66
CA GLY A 88 0.15 -22.41 -18.43
C GLY A 88 0.76 -23.68 -19.02
N VAL A 89 0.14 -24.28 -20.04
CA VAL A 89 0.69 -25.44 -20.74
C VAL A 89 1.62 -25.03 -21.88
N GLY A 90 2.63 -25.85 -22.16
CA GLY A 90 3.56 -25.68 -23.29
C GLY A 90 4.37 -24.38 -23.26
N LYS A 91 4.60 -23.80 -24.45
CA LYS A 91 5.46 -22.61 -24.64
C LYS A 91 4.93 -21.38 -23.89
N LYS A 92 3.61 -21.21 -23.79
CA LYS A 92 3.01 -20.05 -23.10
C LYS A 92 3.33 -20.09 -21.61
N GLY A 93 3.16 -21.24 -20.97
CA GLY A 93 3.51 -21.43 -19.56
C GLY A 93 4.97 -21.13 -19.24
N ILE A 94 5.89 -21.67 -20.03
CA ILE A 94 7.35 -21.42 -19.88
C ILE A 94 7.66 -19.92 -19.97
N ASN A 95 7.03 -19.20 -20.91
CA ASN A 95 7.25 -17.76 -21.05
C ASN A 95 6.62 -16.94 -19.91
N LEU A 96 5.48 -17.38 -19.35
CA LEU A 96 4.87 -16.72 -18.20
C LEU A 96 5.71 -16.93 -16.93
N LEU A 97 6.24 -18.14 -16.72
CA LEU A 97 7.20 -18.43 -15.65
C LEU A 97 8.44 -17.55 -15.75
N ALA A 98 8.97 -17.37 -16.96
CA ALA A 98 10.06 -16.44 -17.21
C ALA A 98 9.70 -14.99 -16.85
N SER A 99 8.47 -14.57 -17.17
CA SER A 99 7.96 -13.23 -16.81
C SER A 99 7.89 -13.03 -15.30
N GLU A 100 7.41 -14.04 -14.56
CA GLU A 100 7.42 -14.05 -13.09
C GLU A 100 8.84 -14.00 -12.51
N GLN A 101 9.81 -14.70 -13.11
CA GLN A 101 11.22 -14.63 -12.70
C GLN A 101 11.80 -13.21 -12.84
N PHE A 102 11.47 -12.51 -13.93
CA PHE A 102 11.85 -11.10 -14.07
C PHE A 102 11.22 -10.21 -13.00
N TYR A 103 9.91 -10.36 -12.75
CA TYR A 103 9.23 -9.62 -11.68
C TYR A 103 9.93 -9.82 -10.33
N ASN A 104 10.13 -11.09 -9.93
CA ASN A 104 10.72 -11.44 -8.65
C ASN A 104 12.15 -10.93 -8.50
N ALA A 105 12.93 -10.94 -9.60
CA ALA A 105 14.30 -10.42 -9.58
C ALA A 105 14.34 -8.91 -9.40
N ILE A 106 13.38 -8.16 -9.96
CA ILE A 106 13.27 -6.72 -9.76
C ILE A 106 12.79 -6.43 -8.34
N ASP A 107 11.71 -7.10 -7.90
CA ASP A 107 11.09 -6.89 -6.59
C ASP A 107 12.04 -7.16 -5.41
N ARG A 108 12.91 -8.15 -5.55
CA ARG A 108 13.85 -8.57 -4.50
C ARG A 108 15.24 -7.96 -4.63
N CYS A 109 15.47 -7.07 -5.60
CA CYS A 109 16.79 -6.48 -5.78
C CYS A 109 17.14 -5.55 -4.60
N GLU A 110 18.43 -5.38 -4.33
CA GLU A 110 18.91 -4.59 -3.20
C GLU A 110 18.44 -3.14 -3.26
N THR A 111 18.36 -2.55 -4.46
CA THR A 111 17.89 -1.19 -4.68
C THR A 111 16.43 -1.02 -4.23
N VAL A 112 15.53 -1.91 -4.67
CA VAL A 112 14.11 -1.85 -4.26
C VAL A 112 13.98 -2.07 -2.75
N ARG A 113 14.76 -3.00 -2.19
CA ARG A 113 14.78 -3.24 -0.75
C ARG A 113 15.25 -2.01 0.03
N ALA A 114 16.30 -1.34 -0.44
CA ALA A 114 16.83 -0.13 0.19
C ALA A 114 15.79 1.00 0.20
N ILE A 115 15.10 1.24 -0.93
CA ILE A 115 14.02 2.24 -1.01
C ILE A 115 12.91 1.95 0.01
N ARG A 116 12.49 0.68 0.13
CA ARG A 116 11.46 0.28 1.11
C ARG A 116 11.91 0.53 2.55
N LEU A 117 13.15 0.16 2.87
CA LEU A 117 13.73 0.38 4.21
C LEU A 117 13.81 1.87 4.54
N GLU A 118 14.23 2.70 3.59
CA GLU A 118 14.28 4.15 3.75
C GLU A 118 12.88 4.72 3.98
N TYR A 119 11.90 4.35 3.15
CA TYR A 119 10.51 4.79 3.31
C TYR A 119 9.93 4.39 4.67
N ASP A 120 10.16 3.15 5.11
CA ASP A 120 9.71 2.68 6.42
C ASP A 120 10.38 3.46 7.56
N SER A 121 11.68 3.77 7.46
CA SER A 121 12.39 4.58 8.45
C SER A 121 11.83 6.01 8.52
N GLN A 122 11.58 6.64 7.36
CA GLN A 122 10.96 7.96 7.30
C GLN A 122 9.57 7.95 7.97
N LYS A 123 8.77 6.91 7.73
CA LYS A 123 7.46 6.74 8.40
C LYS A 123 7.59 6.53 9.90
N VAL A 124 8.58 5.75 10.38
CA VAL A 124 8.84 5.58 11.82
C VAL A 124 9.13 6.93 12.48
N ASP A 125 9.98 7.76 11.88
CA ASP A 125 10.36 9.04 12.46
C ASP A 125 9.20 10.06 12.39
N ALA A 126 8.44 10.05 11.28
CA ALA A 126 7.22 10.83 11.17
C ALA A 126 6.22 10.46 12.30
N ARG A 127 6.06 9.16 12.60
CA ARG A 127 5.17 8.67 13.67
C ARG A 127 5.58 9.14 15.07
N LYS A 128 6.88 9.07 15.40
CA LYS A 128 7.40 9.58 16.69
C LYS A 128 7.03 11.05 16.92
N SER A 129 6.90 11.82 15.84
CA SER A 129 6.55 13.24 15.90
C SER A 129 5.04 13.54 15.97
N LEU A 130 4.14 12.55 15.84
CA LEU A 130 2.69 12.79 15.77
C LEU A 130 2.13 13.36 17.07
N LYS A 131 2.43 12.74 18.22
CA LYS A 131 2.01 13.21 19.53
C LYS A 131 2.40 14.68 19.77
N PRO A 132 3.68 15.08 19.66
CA PRO A 132 4.06 16.48 19.87
C PRO A 132 3.50 17.43 18.81
N LYS A 133 3.39 17.03 17.55
CA LYS A 133 2.79 17.85 16.47
C LYS A 133 1.31 18.12 16.75
N ARG A 134 0.52 17.08 17.05
CA ARG A 134 -0.91 17.20 17.35
C ARG A 134 -1.14 18.06 18.58
N ARG A 135 -0.40 17.79 19.67
CA ARG A 135 -0.49 18.57 20.92
C ARG A 135 -0.25 20.06 20.69
N ARG A 136 0.78 20.40 19.89
CA ARG A 136 1.12 21.79 19.56
C ARG A 136 0.07 22.45 18.68
N LYS A 137 -0.39 21.77 17.62
CA LYS A 137 -1.35 22.31 16.65
C LYS A 137 -2.70 22.62 17.30
N TYR A 138 -3.24 21.69 18.08
CA TYR A 138 -4.57 21.80 18.68
C TYR A 138 -4.55 22.25 20.15
N LYS A 139 -3.37 22.59 20.70
CA LYS A 139 -3.18 23.05 22.08
C LYS A 139 -3.83 22.13 23.12
N ILE A 140 -3.72 20.82 22.90
CA ILE A 140 -4.41 19.79 23.69
C ILE A 140 -3.83 19.71 25.11
N LYS A 141 -4.73 19.80 26.10
CA LYS A 141 -4.43 19.68 27.54
C LYS A 141 -5.18 18.53 28.22
N PHE A 142 -6.22 18.02 27.59
CA PHE A 142 -7.09 16.97 28.10
C PHE A 142 -7.08 15.80 27.14
N ASP A 143 -7.36 14.61 27.64
CA ASP A 143 -7.66 13.43 26.86
C ASP A 143 -8.84 13.73 25.92
N GLU A 144 -8.63 13.47 24.63
CA GLU A 144 -9.57 13.88 23.59
C GLU A 144 -10.84 13.02 23.56
N LEU A 145 -10.83 11.82 24.16
CA LEU A 145 -12.02 10.97 24.27
C LEU A 145 -12.74 11.19 25.60
N THR A 146 -12.01 11.17 26.71
CA THR A 146 -12.63 11.18 28.04
C THR A 146 -12.80 12.60 28.62
N GLY A 147 -12.04 13.58 28.12
CA GLY A 147 -11.98 14.92 28.70
C GLY A 147 -11.19 15.02 30.01
N ALA A 148 -10.64 13.92 30.52
CA ALA A 148 -9.79 13.92 31.72
C ALA A 148 -8.47 14.67 31.47
N PRO A 149 -7.78 15.18 32.50
CA PRO A 149 -6.46 15.78 32.32
C PRO A 149 -5.48 14.82 31.63
N LEU A 150 -4.74 15.32 30.64
CA LEU A 150 -3.80 14.50 29.88
C LEU A 150 -2.56 14.19 30.71
N LYS A 151 -2.28 12.90 30.93
CA LYS A 151 -1.12 12.43 31.69
C LYS A 151 0.16 12.54 30.87
N ARG A 152 1.32 12.56 31.56
CA ARG A 152 2.65 12.64 30.90
C ARG A 152 2.88 11.47 29.93
N ASN A 153 2.40 10.28 30.30
CA ASN A 153 2.49 9.04 29.53
C ASN A 153 1.32 8.85 28.54
N ALA A 154 0.54 9.88 28.22
CA ALA A 154 -0.48 9.80 27.18
C ALA A 154 0.11 9.37 25.83
N GLU A 155 -0.71 8.75 25.00
CA GLU A 155 -0.31 8.14 23.74
C GLU A 155 -1.09 8.77 22.58
N PHE A 156 -0.55 8.63 21.37
CA PHE A 156 -1.26 8.99 20.15
C PHE A 156 -1.96 7.72 19.66
N SER A 157 -3.27 7.66 19.82
CA SER A 157 -4.11 6.56 19.36
C SER A 157 -4.57 6.83 17.95
N HIS A 158 -4.28 5.95 16.99
CA HIS A 158 -4.81 6.08 15.64
C HIS A 158 -6.31 5.79 15.61
N ILE A 159 -7.08 6.59 14.86
CA ILE A 159 -8.51 6.35 14.67
C ILE A 159 -8.72 5.16 13.71
N ARG A 160 -8.21 5.29 12.47
CA ARG A 160 -8.05 4.15 11.56
C ARG A 160 -6.68 3.52 11.78
N SER A 161 -6.66 2.22 12.06
CA SER A 161 -5.46 1.52 12.54
C SER A 161 -4.30 1.60 11.56
N TYR A 162 -3.09 1.72 12.13
CA TYR A 162 -1.85 1.77 11.34
C TYR A 162 -1.66 0.54 10.43
N SER A 163 -1.96 -0.65 10.96
CA SER A 163 -1.73 -1.92 10.27
C SER A 163 -2.55 -2.04 8.98
N MET A 164 -3.78 -1.52 8.99
CA MET A 164 -4.70 -1.56 7.85
C MET A 164 -4.59 -0.33 6.96
N TYR A 165 -4.41 0.85 7.56
CA TYR A 165 -4.48 2.15 6.87
C TYR A 165 -3.11 2.83 6.83
N LYS A 166 -2.09 2.14 6.27
CA LYS A 166 -0.71 2.65 6.18
C LYS A 166 -0.58 4.04 5.56
N HIS A 167 -1.47 4.40 4.62
CA HIS A 167 -1.47 5.70 3.97
C HIS A 167 -1.87 6.86 4.90
N LEU A 168 -2.55 6.58 6.02
CA LEU A 168 -2.92 7.56 7.05
C LEU A 168 -1.97 7.53 8.26
N SER A 169 -0.95 6.67 8.24
CA SER A 169 -0.13 6.33 9.41
C SER A 169 0.64 7.49 10.04
N ASP A 170 1.01 8.47 9.23
CA ASP A 170 1.75 9.68 9.60
C ASP A 170 0.88 10.95 9.57
N ASN A 171 -0.44 10.79 9.48
CA ASN A 171 -1.35 11.91 9.52
C ASN A 171 -1.73 12.22 10.98
N ILE A 172 -1.43 13.44 11.43
CA ILE A 172 -1.75 13.91 12.78
C ILE A 172 -3.27 13.97 13.05
N ASP A 173 -4.08 14.01 12.00
CA ASP A 173 -5.54 14.03 12.07
C ASP A 173 -6.14 12.63 12.01
N ASN A 174 -5.32 11.60 11.73
CA ASN A 174 -5.66 10.19 11.92
C ASN A 174 -5.31 9.67 13.32
N GLY A 175 -5.48 10.50 14.34
CA GLY A 175 -5.33 10.04 15.70
C GLY A 175 -5.66 11.10 16.74
N LEU A 176 -5.78 10.64 17.97
CA LEU A 176 -6.20 11.38 19.15
C LEU A 176 -5.18 11.19 20.27
N LEU A 177 -5.00 12.20 21.11
CA LEU A 177 -4.22 12.11 22.34
C LEU A 177 -5.09 11.60 23.46
N VAL A 178 -4.78 10.40 23.91
CA VAL A 178 -5.52 9.71 24.96
C VAL A 178 -4.56 9.23 26.05
N ASN A 179 -5.06 9.10 27.26
CA ASN A 179 -4.31 8.53 28.37
C ASN A 179 -4.01 7.06 28.12
N LYS A 180 -2.91 6.57 28.70
CA LYS A 180 -2.38 5.23 28.42
C LYS A 180 -3.42 4.12 28.67
N GLU A 181 -4.22 4.23 29.74
CA GLU A 181 -5.29 3.27 30.00
C GLU A 181 -6.37 3.21 28.90
N ILE A 182 -6.68 4.36 28.29
CA ILE A 182 -7.67 4.46 27.21
C ILE A 182 -7.09 3.88 25.92
N HIS A 183 -5.83 4.19 25.62
CA HIS A 183 -5.12 3.59 24.48
C HIS A 183 -5.05 2.06 24.59
N GLN A 184 -4.77 1.55 25.80
CA GLN A 184 -4.73 0.12 26.07
C GLN A 184 -6.11 -0.53 25.85
N LEU A 185 -7.18 0.07 26.35
CA LEU A 185 -8.54 -0.42 26.14
C LEU A 185 -8.94 -0.46 24.65
N ILE A 186 -8.60 0.58 23.88
CA ILE A 186 -8.82 0.63 22.42
C ILE A 186 -8.09 -0.54 21.73
N THR A 187 -6.84 -0.79 22.13
CA THR A 187 -6.01 -1.87 21.58
C THR A 187 -6.56 -3.25 21.93
N GLU A 188 -6.94 -3.47 23.20
CA GLU A 188 -7.50 -4.74 23.70
C GLU A 188 -8.86 -5.07 23.07
N ARG A 189 -9.68 -4.05 22.77
CA ARG A 189 -10.95 -4.20 22.05
C ARG A 189 -10.78 -4.41 20.55
N GLY A 190 -9.56 -4.33 20.02
CA GLY A 190 -9.28 -4.57 18.60
C GLY A 190 -9.94 -3.55 17.68
N ILE A 191 -10.03 -2.29 18.10
CA ILE A 191 -10.63 -1.21 17.31
C ILE A 191 -9.73 -0.86 16.12
N ASN A 192 -10.28 -0.86 14.91
CA ASN A 192 -9.53 -0.69 13.66
C ASN A 192 -9.97 0.50 12.81
N ASP A 193 -11.18 1.02 13.02
CA ASP A 193 -11.74 2.12 12.26
C ASP A 193 -12.54 3.09 13.14
N GLU A 194 -12.90 4.22 12.55
CA GLU A 194 -13.65 5.30 13.19
C GLU A 194 -15.05 4.88 13.64
N ASN A 195 -15.70 3.95 12.95
CA ASN A 195 -17.05 3.50 13.33
C ASN A 195 -16.97 2.65 14.59
N GLN A 196 -15.98 1.76 14.66
CA GLN A 196 -15.69 0.96 15.84
C GLN A 196 -15.28 1.84 17.02
N LEU A 197 -14.43 2.85 16.80
CA LEU A 197 -14.05 3.79 17.85
C LEU A 197 -15.24 4.63 18.33
N LEU A 198 -16.11 5.07 17.43
CA LEU A 198 -17.35 5.78 17.76
C LEU A 198 -18.25 4.90 18.64
N ALA A 199 -18.45 3.64 18.27
CA ALA A 199 -19.25 2.70 19.04
C ALA A 199 -18.68 2.48 20.45
N LEU A 200 -17.36 2.35 20.59
CA LEU A 200 -16.71 2.28 21.91
C LEU A 200 -16.91 3.57 22.72
N CYS A 201 -16.80 4.74 22.08
CA CYS A 201 -17.03 6.01 22.76
C CYS A 201 -18.47 6.12 23.27
N GLN A 202 -19.45 5.65 22.49
CA GLN A 202 -20.86 5.61 22.89
C GLN A 202 -21.09 4.63 24.06
N GLU A 203 -20.50 3.43 24.02
CA GLU A 203 -20.55 2.44 25.10
C GLU A 203 -20.01 3.02 26.44
N GLN A 204 -18.93 3.78 26.36
CA GLN A 204 -18.23 4.30 27.54
C GLN A 204 -18.67 5.71 27.98
N GLY A 205 -19.61 6.35 27.27
CA GLY A 205 -20.04 7.73 27.54
C GLY A 205 -18.95 8.78 27.28
N TRP A 206 -18.05 8.51 26.34
CA TRP A 206 -16.97 9.41 25.93
C TRP A 206 -17.41 10.37 24.82
N LYS A 207 -16.55 11.34 24.53
CA LYS A 207 -16.77 12.33 23.47
C LYS A 207 -16.77 11.70 22.08
N THR A 208 -17.64 12.22 21.22
CA THR A 208 -17.85 11.75 19.85
C THR A 208 -17.76 12.88 18.81
N ASP A 209 -17.49 14.11 19.24
CA ASP A 209 -17.38 15.32 18.40
C ASP A 209 -16.25 15.24 17.35
N TRP A 210 -15.23 14.42 17.62
CA TRP A 210 -14.16 14.14 16.67
C TRP A 210 -14.65 13.43 15.39
N TYR A 211 -15.75 12.67 15.45
CA TYR A 211 -16.18 11.77 14.38
C TYR A 211 -16.60 12.51 13.11
N GLU A 212 -17.48 13.51 13.20
CA GLU A 212 -17.96 14.29 12.06
C GLU A 212 -16.81 15.02 11.33
N THR A 213 -15.89 15.58 12.13
CA THR A 213 -14.69 16.23 11.58
C THR A 213 -13.79 15.21 10.86
N TYR A 214 -13.70 14.00 11.39
CA TYR A 214 -12.87 12.94 10.84
C TYR A 214 -13.41 12.43 9.49
N ILE A 215 -14.69 12.06 9.42
CA ILE A 215 -15.28 11.53 8.17
C ILE A 215 -15.36 12.58 7.06
N THR A 216 -15.51 13.86 7.42
CA THR A 216 -15.45 14.97 6.46
C THR A 216 -14.05 15.09 5.86
N LYS A 217 -13.01 14.79 6.64
CA LYS A 217 -11.62 14.90 6.22
C LYS A 217 -11.10 13.67 5.49
N PHE A 218 -11.61 12.50 5.86
CA PHE A 218 -11.21 11.20 5.34
C PHE A 218 -12.43 10.43 4.84
N PRO A 219 -13.07 10.90 3.75
CA PRO A 219 -14.13 10.14 3.11
C PRO A 219 -13.57 8.78 2.67
N PHE A 220 -14.42 7.76 2.74
CA PHE A 220 -14.12 6.44 2.15
C PHE A 220 -14.02 6.53 0.63
#